data_AF-A0A1S3IKM5-F1
#
_entry.id   AF-A0A1S3IKM5-F1
#
_cell.length_a   1.000
_cell.length_b   1.000
_cell.length_c   1.000
_cell.angle_alpha   90.00
_cell.angle_beta   90.00
_cell.angle_gamma   90.00
#
_symmetry.space_group_name_H-M   'P 1'
#
loop_
_entity.id
_entity.type
_entity.pdbx_description
1 polymer ?
#
loop_
_entity_poly.entity_id
_entity_poly.type
_entity_poly.pdbx_seq_one_letter_code
_entity_poly.pdbx_strand_id
1 'polypeptide(L)'
;MAAKQIDLSALNIQQLQQLSQQIDQEIEFFTSSLSQLKMAQQKFVESQDCLGRISPETDGKDVLVPLTSSMYVPGKLSDVSNVLVDIGTGYYVEQEVENAKQYFQRKVDYLTKQMEKLQPILQDKYRTKQAVMEVLQLRVQAQLAAQQQSYAAAAQTGAAKS
;
A
#
# COMPACT_ATOMS: atom_id res chain seq x y z
N MET A 1 -21.48 4.69 -8.02
CA MET A 1 -20.94 5.03 -9.35
C MET A 1 -20.78 3.73 -10.12
N ALA A 2 -21.47 3.58 -11.25
CA ALA A 2 -21.49 2.35 -12.01
C ALA A 2 -20.07 1.99 -12.47
N ALA A 3 -19.54 0.86 -12.01
CA ALA A 3 -18.33 0.28 -12.56
C ALA A 3 -18.63 -0.02 -14.04
N LYS A 4 -18.12 0.85 -14.91
CA LYS A 4 -18.13 0.63 -16.35
C LYS A 4 -17.28 -0.63 -16.53
N GLN A 5 -17.93 -1.78 -16.64
CA GLN A 5 -17.31 -3.05 -16.99
C GLN A 5 -16.60 -2.78 -18.31
N ILE A 6 -15.29 -2.56 -18.26
CA ILE A 6 -14.50 -2.29 -19.45
C ILE A 6 -14.58 -3.58 -20.24
N ASP A 7 -15.24 -3.53 -21.38
CA ASP A 7 -15.25 -4.67 -22.30
C ASP A 7 -13.85 -4.77 -22.91
N LEU A 8 -13.02 -5.60 -22.29
CA LEU A 8 -11.64 -5.85 -22.69
C LEU A 8 -11.56 -6.41 -24.12
N SER A 9 -12.64 -7.01 -24.62
CA SER A 9 -12.71 -7.57 -25.97
C SER A 9 -12.89 -6.50 -27.06
N ALA A 10 -13.34 -5.29 -26.71
CA ALA A 10 -13.50 -4.21 -27.69
C ALA A 10 -12.21 -3.40 -27.91
N LEU A 11 -11.19 -3.59 -27.06
CA LEU A 11 -9.96 -2.80 -27.08
C LEU A 11 -8.92 -3.33 -28.07
N ASN A 12 -8.14 -2.41 -28.65
CA ASN A 12 -6.97 -2.74 -29.46
C ASN A 12 -5.71 -2.92 -28.59
N ILE A 13 -4.63 -3.44 -29.17
CA ILE A 13 -3.38 -3.74 -28.46
C ILE A 13 -2.78 -2.50 -27.78
N GLN A 14 -2.78 -1.34 -28.45
CA GLN A 14 -2.23 -0.11 -27.86
C GLN A 14 -3.04 0.37 -26.66
N GLN A 15 -4.38 0.30 -26.74
CA GLN A 15 -5.28 0.64 -25.64
C GLN A 15 -5.12 -0.31 -24.45
N LEU A 16 -4.93 -1.61 -24.71
CA LEU A 16 -4.67 -2.60 -23.65
C LEU A 16 -3.31 -2.36 -22.97
N GLN A 17 -2.28 -1.99 -23.72
CA GLN A 17 -0.98 -1.62 -23.16
C GLN A 17 -1.06 -0.37 -22.29
N GLN A 18 -1.75 0.68 -22.76
CA GLN A 18 -1.98 1.90 -21.98
C GLN A 18 -2.77 1.61 -20.70
N LEU A 19 -3.83 0.81 -20.80
CA LEU A 19 -4.63 0.39 -19.65
C LEU A 19 -3.79 -0.40 -18.63
N SER A 20 -2.94 -1.32 -19.10
CA SER A 20 -2.02 -2.05 -18.23
C SER A 20 -1.07 -1.12 -17.48
N GLN A 21 -0.46 -0.15 -18.18
CA GLN A 21 0.44 0.83 -17.55
C GLN A 21 -0.27 1.69 -16.50
N GLN A 22 -1.51 2.12 -16.78
CA GLN A 22 -2.31 2.85 -15.81
C GLN A 22 -2.59 2.01 -14.56
N ILE A 23 -3.01 0.75 -14.74
CA ILE A 23 -3.27 -0.15 -13.61
C ILE A 23 -2.00 -0.40 -12.80
N ASP A 24 -0.83 -0.47 -13.45
CA ASP A 24 0.46 -0.61 -12.78
C ASP A 24 0.79 0.58 -11.86
N GLN A 25 0.60 1.80 -12.35
CA GLN A 25 0.78 3.01 -11.54
C GLN A 25 -0.19 3.04 -10.34
N GLU A 26 -1.43 2.64 -10.55
CA GLU A 26 -2.42 2.55 -9.47
C GLU A 26 -2.04 1.50 -8.43
N ILE A 27 -1.58 0.32 -8.86
CA ILE A 27 -1.08 -0.74 -7.98
C ILE A 27 0.10 -0.24 -7.14
N GLU A 28 1.07 0.43 -7.76
CA GLU A 28 2.23 1.00 -7.07
C GLU A 28 1.79 2.03 -6.02
N PHE A 29 0.89 2.94 -6.39
CA PHE A 29 0.34 3.95 -5.49
C PHE A 29 -0.35 3.33 -4.26
N PHE A 30 -1.23 2.35 -4.47
CA PHE A 30 -1.95 1.69 -3.38
C PHE A 30 -1.02 0.85 -2.50
N THR A 31 -0.03 0.18 -3.09
CA THR A 31 0.97 -0.60 -2.36
C THR A 31 1.83 0.30 -1.47
N SER A 32 2.32 1.43 -2.01
CA SER A 32 3.07 2.43 -1.24
C SER A 32 2.22 3.02 -0.11
N SER A 33 0.96 3.35 -0.38
CA SER A 33 0.02 3.87 0.62
C SER A 33 -0.21 2.86 1.76
N LEU A 34 -0.41 1.58 1.44
CA LEU A 34 -0.55 0.52 2.44
C LEU A 34 0.70 0.37 3.30
N SER A 35 1.89 0.44 2.70
CA SER A 35 3.16 0.41 3.44
C SER A 35 3.27 1.59 4.42
N GLN A 36 2.94 2.80 3.98
CA GLN A 36 2.95 3.99 4.83
C GLN A 36 1.94 3.90 5.99
N LEU A 37 0.71 3.45 5.72
CA LEU A 37 -0.29 3.22 6.76
C LEU A 37 0.17 2.16 7.77
N LYS A 38 0.84 1.10 7.31
CA LYS A 38 1.37 0.04 8.17
C LYS A 38 2.50 0.56 9.06
N MET A 39 3.43 1.36 8.51
CA MET A 39 4.47 2.02 9.31
C MET A 39 3.88 2.95 10.38
N ALA A 40 2.85 3.73 10.03
CA ALA A 40 2.17 4.59 10.99
C ALA A 40 1.45 3.79 12.09
N GLN A 41 0.76 2.71 11.72
CA GLN A 41 0.12 1.79 12.67
C GLN A 41 1.16 1.23 13.65
N GLN A 42 2.30 0.77 13.13
CA GLN A 42 3.37 0.19 13.94
C GLN A 42 3.91 1.17 14.99
N LYS A 43 4.09 2.45 14.63
CA LYS A 43 4.50 3.50 15.58
C LYS A 43 3.50 3.68 16.72
N PHE A 44 2.20 3.58 16.45
CA PHE A 44 1.18 3.68 17.50
C PHE A 44 1.12 2.43 18.38
N VAL A 45 1.32 1.23 17.81
CA VAL A 45 1.46 -0.01 18.59
C VAL A 45 2.69 0.08 19.51
N GLU A 46 3.85 0.50 19.00
CA GLU A 46 5.06 0.69 19.80
C GLU A 46 4.86 1.74 20.91
N SER A 47 4.14 2.82 20.62
CA SER A 47 3.80 3.84 21.62
C SER A 47 2.93 3.24 22.74
N GLN A 48 1.93 2.43 22.39
CA GLN A 48 1.06 1.74 23.34
C GLN A 48 1.84 0.73 24.19
N ASP A 49 2.72 -0.05 23.58
CA ASP A 49 3.59 -1.01 24.28
C ASP A 49 4.54 -0.30 25.26
N CYS A 50 5.11 0.84 24.86
CA CYS A 50 5.92 1.69 25.74
C CYS A 50 5.11 2.19 26.95
N LEU A 51 3.90 2.69 26.74
CA LEU A 51 3.00 3.10 27.83
C LEU A 51 2.60 1.91 28.72
N GLY A 52 2.53 0.70 28.18
CA GLY A 52 2.29 -0.52 28.95
C GLY A 52 3.41 -0.87 29.92
N ARG A 53 4.63 -0.37 29.68
CA ARG A 53 5.79 -0.55 30.56
C ARG A 53 5.91 0.53 31.63
N ILE A 54 5.18 1.63 31.50
CA ILE A 54 5.14 2.69 32.52
C ILE A 54 4.21 2.22 33.64
N SER A 55 4.75 2.17 34.84
CA SER A 55 4.02 1.82 36.06
C SER A 55 4.57 2.63 37.25
N PRO A 56 3.85 2.67 38.39
CA PRO A 56 4.37 3.29 39.62
C PRO A 56 5.77 2.81 40.02
N GLU A 57 6.11 1.55 39.71
CA GLU A 57 7.43 0.97 40.00
C GLU A 57 8.55 1.50 39.10
N THR A 58 8.21 2.16 37.99
CA THR A 58 9.19 2.75 37.07
C THR A 58 9.59 4.17 37.44
N ASP A 59 8.91 4.77 38.42
CA ASP A 59 9.24 6.11 38.90
C ASP A 59 10.66 6.13 39.50
N GLY A 60 11.46 7.12 39.13
CA GLY A 60 12.85 7.27 39.55
C GLY A 60 13.86 6.26 38.95
N LYS A 61 13.41 5.30 38.12
CA LYS A 61 14.32 4.37 37.43
C LYS A 61 15.16 5.07 36.38
N ASP A 62 16.36 4.56 36.16
CA ASP A 62 17.29 5.09 35.17
C ASP A 62 16.80 4.74 33.75
N VAL A 63 16.88 5.73 32.84
CA VAL A 63 16.52 5.61 31.43
C VAL A 63 17.59 6.27 30.57
N LEU A 64 17.82 5.75 29.37
CA LEU A 64 18.67 6.39 28.37
C LEU A 64 17.81 7.14 27.37
N VAL A 65 18.03 8.46 27.28
CA VAL A 65 17.32 9.32 26.34
C VAL A 65 18.24 9.61 25.15
N PRO A 66 17.81 9.36 23.90
CA PRO A 66 18.60 9.71 22.73
C PRO A 66 18.69 11.23 22.57
N LEU A 67 19.90 11.78 22.45
CA LEU A 67 20.10 13.18 22.06
C LEU A 67 20.24 13.34 20.54
N THR A 68 20.88 12.37 19.89
CA THR A 68 21.07 12.29 18.44
C THR A 68 21.03 10.83 17.99
N SER A 69 21.17 10.58 16.68
CA SER A 69 21.22 9.23 16.12
C SER A 69 22.40 8.37 16.63
N SER A 70 23.39 8.95 17.31
CA SER A 70 24.58 8.22 17.78
C SER A 70 25.00 8.57 19.21
N MET A 71 24.16 9.29 19.97
CA MET A 71 24.46 9.70 21.36
C MET A 71 23.23 9.56 22.26
N TYR A 72 23.47 9.07 23.48
CA TYR A 72 22.47 8.92 24.53
C TYR A 72 22.95 9.60 25.81
N VAL A 73 22.01 10.06 26.62
CA VAL A 73 22.29 10.56 27.98
C VAL A 73 21.49 9.78 29.02
N PRO A 74 22.06 9.51 30.19
CA PRO A 74 21.31 8.97 31.31
C PRO A 74 20.35 10.01 31.86
N GLY A 75 19.16 9.58 32.23
CA GLY A 75 18.16 10.35 32.95
C GLY A 75 17.41 9.47 33.94
N LYS A 76 16.55 10.08 34.75
CA LYS A 76 15.61 9.36 35.61
C LYS A 76 14.20 9.63 35.14
N LEU A 77 13.38 8.59 35.08
CA LEU A 77 11.96 8.74 34.79
C LEU A 77 11.31 9.52 35.94
N SER A 78 10.51 10.52 35.59
CA SER A 78 9.77 11.37 36.52
C SER A 78 8.36 11.55 35.98
N ASP A 79 7.36 11.47 36.86
CA ASP A 79 5.95 11.43 36.51
C ASP A 79 5.59 10.25 35.58
N VAL A 80 5.08 9.19 36.19
CA VAL A 80 4.60 7.98 35.52
C VAL A 80 3.09 7.97 35.30
N SER A 81 2.41 9.06 35.65
CA SER A 81 0.96 9.20 35.53
C SER A 81 0.57 9.90 34.24
N ASN A 82 1.38 10.86 33.77
CA ASN A 82 1.09 11.68 32.60
C ASN A 82 2.15 11.55 31.50
N VAL A 83 1.71 11.76 30.26
CA VAL A 83 2.56 11.80 29.07
C VAL A 83 2.10 12.90 28.12
N LEU A 84 3.04 13.47 27.37
CA LEU A 84 2.73 14.38 26.27
C LEU A 84 2.46 13.58 25.00
N VAL A 85 1.28 13.76 24.42
CA VAL A 85 0.83 13.08 23.20
C VAL A 85 0.73 14.08 22.06
N ASP A 86 1.39 13.77 20.94
CA ASP A 86 1.24 14.52 19.68
C ASP A 86 -0.15 14.27 19.08
N ILE A 87 -0.91 15.35 18.89
CA ILE A 87 -2.24 15.32 18.28
C ILE A 87 -2.25 15.83 16.83
N GLY A 88 -1.09 16.22 16.31
CA GLY A 88 -0.87 16.75 14.97
C GLY A 88 -0.64 18.26 14.94
N THR A 89 -0.24 18.77 13.77
CA THR A 89 0.03 20.21 13.52
C THR A 89 1.03 20.86 14.47
N GLY A 90 1.87 20.06 15.14
CA GLY A 90 2.89 20.53 16.09
C GLY A 90 2.37 20.78 17.52
N TYR A 91 1.17 20.30 17.84
CA TYR A 91 0.60 20.44 19.19
C TYR A 91 0.72 19.16 19.99
N TYR A 92 1.08 19.33 21.26
CA TYR A 92 1.14 18.27 22.26
C TYR A 92 0.11 18.54 23.35
N VAL A 93 -0.54 17.48 23.82
CA VAL A 93 -1.47 17.53 24.93
C VAL A 93 -0.97 16.59 26.02
N GLU A 94 -0.93 17.08 27.25
CA GLU A 94 -0.69 16.25 28.42
C GLU A 94 -1.91 15.39 28.70
N GLN A 95 -1.71 14.08 28.79
CA GLN A 95 -2.76 13.11 29.08
C GLN A 95 -2.27 12.08 30.08
N GLU A 96 -3.20 11.61 30.91
CA GLU A 96 -2.97 10.43 31.73
C GLU A 96 -2.60 9.21 30.85
N VAL A 97 -1.69 8.37 31.35
CA VAL A 97 -1.20 7.18 30.64
C VAL A 97 -2.33 6.28 30.12
N GLU A 98 -3.39 6.07 30.89
CA GLU A 98 -4.54 5.25 30.46
C GLU A 98 -5.33 5.91 29.31
N ASN A 99 -5.51 7.23 29.34
CA ASN A 99 -6.15 7.97 28.24
C ASN A 99 -5.29 7.95 26.98
N ALA A 100 -3.97 8.06 27.13
CA ALA A 100 -3.02 7.95 26.03
C ALA A 100 -3.04 6.54 25.39
N LYS A 101 -3.12 5.47 26.18
CA LYS A 101 -3.30 4.09 25.67
C LYS A 101 -4.55 3.97 24.82
N GLN A 102 -5.69 4.48 25.31
CA GLN A 102 -6.95 4.48 24.56
C GLN A 102 -6.87 5.34 23.29
N TYR A 103 -6.15 6.46 23.34
CA TYR A 103 -5.91 7.30 22.16
C TYR A 103 -5.14 6.52 21.08
N PHE A 104 -4.03 5.88 21.43
CA PHE A 104 -3.25 5.08 20.47
C PHE A 104 -4.03 3.88 19.96
N GLN A 105 -4.79 3.17 20.81
CA GLN A 105 -5.66 2.08 20.37
C GLN A 105 -6.67 2.55 19.31
N ARG A 106 -7.34 3.68 19.53
CA ARG A 106 -8.28 4.25 18.54
C ARG A 106 -7.59 4.60 17.22
N LYS A 107 -6.34 5.07 17.26
CA LYS A 107 -5.55 5.36 16.05
C LYS A 107 -5.15 4.08 15.32
N VAL A 108 -4.75 3.03 16.05
CA VAL A 108 -4.46 1.70 15.48
C VAL A 108 -5.71 1.14 14.81
N ASP A 109 -6.87 1.16 15.47
CA ASP A 109 -8.13 0.66 14.93
C ASP A 109 -8.54 1.44 13.67
N TYR A 110 -8.39 2.77 13.71
CA TYR A 110 -8.67 3.63 12.55
C TYR A 110 -7.82 3.25 11.35
N LEU A 111 -6.49 3.13 11.52
CA LEU A 111 -5.58 2.75 10.44
C LEU A 111 -5.83 1.34 9.94
N THR A 112 -6.13 0.39 10.84
CA THR A 112 -6.49 -0.98 10.50
C THR A 112 -7.69 -1.00 9.55
N LYS A 113 -8.77 -0.28 9.91
CA LYS A 113 -9.96 -0.14 9.07
C LYS A 113 -9.68 0.51 7.71
N GLN A 114 -8.75 1.48 7.64
CA GLN A 114 -8.37 2.06 6.34
C GLN A 114 -7.60 1.06 5.47
N MET A 115 -6.69 0.28 6.07
CA MET A 115 -5.96 -0.77 5.34
C MET A 115 -6.89 -1.89 4.86
N GLU A 116 -7.84 -2.31 5.69
CA GLU A 116 -8.86 -3.31 5.32
C GLU A 116 -9.72 -2.88 4.13
N LYS A 117 -10.00 -1.58 3.99
CA LYS A 117 -10.72 -1.04 2.81
C LYS A 117 -9.86 -1.05 1.54
N LEU A 118 -8.54 -0.87 1.68
CA LEU A 118 -7.62 -0.79 0.55
C LEU A 118 -7.18 -2.16 0.02
N GLN A 119 -7.05 -3.17 0.88
CA GLN A 119 -6.68 -4.53 0.47
C GLN A 119 -7.55 -5.13 -0.65
N PRO A 120 -8.90 -5.13 -0.58
CA PRO A 120 -9.72 -5.70 -1.64
C PRO A 120 -9.58 -4.89 -2.94
N ILE A 121 -9.48 -3.56 -2.85
CA ILE A 121 -9.26 -2.69 -4.02
C ILE A 121 -7.96 -3.09 -4.72
N LEU A 122 -6.89 -3.29 -3.97
CA LEU A 122 -5.59 -3.69 -4.53
C LEU A 122 -5.66 -5.10 -5.15
N GLN A 123 -6.31 -6.07 -4.49
CA GLN A 123 -6.51 -7.41 -5.04
C GLN A 123 -7.30 -7.38 -6.36
N ASP A 124 -8.37 -6.58 -6.42
CA ASP A 124 -9.17 -6.42 -7.63
C ASP A 124 -8.37 -5.74 -8.76
N LYS A 125 -7.47 -4.80 -8.44
CA LYS A 125 -6.55 -4.21 -9.42
C LYS A 125 -5.56 -5.23 -9.98
N TYR A 126 -4.99 -6.09 -9.14
CA TYR A 126 -4.12 -7.19 -9.61
C TYR A 126 -4.89 -8.16 -10.53
N ARG A 127 -6.11 -8.56 -10.15
CA ARG A 127 -6.97 -9.41 -10.99
C ARG A 127 -7.30 -8.75 -12.32
N THR A 128 -7.65 -7.46 -12.30
CA THR A 128 -7.95 -6.68 -13.52
C THR A 128 -6.73 -6.61 -14.42
N LYS A 129 -5.54 -6.34 -13.86
CA LYS A 129 -4.28 -6.35 -14.62
C LYS A 129 -4.04 -7.69 -15.30
N GLN A 130 -4.21 -8.79 -14.57
CA GLN A 130 -4.02 -10.13 -15.11
C GLN A 130 -4.96 -10.40 -16.29
N ALA A 131 -6.24 -10.06 -16.16
CA ALA A 131 -7.21 -10.19 -17.25
C ALA A 131 -6.82 -9.34 -18.49
N VAL A 132 -6.35 -8.10 -18.28
CA VAL A 132 -5.85 -7.24 -19.36
C VAL A 132 -4.66 -7.87 -20.08
N MET A 133 -3.70 -8.44 -19.33
CA MET A 133 -2.53 -9.09 -19.89
C MET A 133 -2.87 -10.35 -20.68
N GLU A 134 -3.82 -11.17 -20.19
CA GLU A 134 -4.30 -12.36 -20.90
C GLU A 134 -4.95 -11.99 -22.24
N VAL A 135 -5.84 -10.98 -22.25
CA VAL A 135 -6.47 -10.50 -23.49
C VAL A 135 -5.43 -9.91 -24.45
N LEU A 136 -4.46 -9.15 -23.94
CA LEU A 136 -3.35 -8.62 -24.73
C LEU A 136 -2.56 -9.74 -25.41
N GLN A 137 -2.22 -10.80 -24.68
CA GLN A 137 -1.47 -11.93 -25.20
C GLN A 137 -2.25 -12.69 -26.28
N LEU A 138 -3.54 -12.94 -26.07
CA LEU A 138 -4.42 -13.57 -27.06
C LEU A 138 -4.51 -12.74 -28.35
N ARG A 139 -4.60 -11.41 -28.24
CA ARG A 139 -4.66 -10.51 -29.40
C ARG A 139 -3.35 -10.48 -30.19
N VAL A 140 -2.21 -10.44 -29.50
CA VAL A 140 -0.89 -10.49 -30.14
C VAL A 140 -0.72 -11.83 -30.89
N GLN A 141 -1.09 -12.96 -30.27
CA GLN A 141 -1.04 -14.26 -30.95
C GLN A 141 -1.94 -14.33 -32.18
N ALA A 142 -3.19 -13.85 -32.08
CA ALA A 142 -4.11 -13.82 -33.21
C ALA A 142 -3.58 -12.98 -34.38
N GLN A 143 -2.96 -11.82 -34.08
CA GLN A 143 -2.34 -10.97 -35.09
C GLN A 143 -1.15 -11.66 -35.78
N LEU A 144 -0.28 -12.33 -35.01
CA LEU A 144 0.86 -13.07 -35.57
C LEU A 144 0.41 -14.24 -36.46
N ALA A 145 -0.61 -14.99 -36.03
CA ALA A 145 -1.18 -16.08 -36.80
C ALA A 145 -1.81 -15.61 -38.12
N ALA A 146 -2.57 -14.50 -38.08
CA ALA A 146 -3.13 -13.88 -39.28
C ALA A 146 -2.04 -13.41 -40.26
N GLN A 147 -0.94 -12.86 -39.73
CA GLN A 147 0.20 -12.43 -40.54
C GLN A 147 0.88 -13.63 -41.23
N GLN A 148 1.14 -14.72 -40.50
CA GLN A 148 1.73 -15.94 -41.07
C GLN A 148 0.84 -16.58 -42.15
N GLN A 149 -0.48 -16.60 -41.96
CA GLN A 149 -1.41 -17.09 -42.98
C GLN A 149 -1.41 -16.21 -44.23
N SER A 150 -1.32 -14.89 -44.08
CA SER A 150 -1.21 -13.97 -45.22
C SER A 150 0.10 -14.14 -46.01
N TYR A 151 1.22 -14.39 -45.33
CA TYR A 151 2.50 -14.71 -45.99
C TYR A 151 2.48 -16.07 -46.71
N ALA A 152 1.87 -17.09 -46.10
CA ALA A 152 1.73 -18.41 -46.71
C ALA A 152 0.79 -18.39 -47.94
N ALA A 153 -0.31 -17.64 -47.89
CA ALA A 153 -1.22 -17.46 -49.03
C ALA A 153 -0.56 -16.69 -50.18
N ALA A 154 0.19 -15.63 -49.88
CA ALA A 154 0.93 -14.86 -50.89
C ALA A 154 2.02 -15.70 -51.59
N ALA A 155 2.73 -16.56 -50.85
CA ALA A 155 3.75 -17.46 -51.40
C ALA A 155 3.16 -18.54 -52.34
N GLN A 156 1.95 -19.03 -52.08
CA GLN A 156 1.28 -20.01 -52.94
C GLN A 156 0.74 -19.39 -54.25
N THR A 157 0.24 -18.16 -54.21
CA THR A 157 -0.20 -17.44 -55.44
C THR A 157 0.94 -16.99 -56.35
N GLY A 158 2.16 -16.81 -55.82
CA GLY A 158 3.34 -16.50 -56.61
C GLY A 158 3.88 -17.69 -57.43
N ALA A 159 3.71 -18.91 -56.95
CA ALA A 159 4.19 -20.13 -57.61
C ALA A 159 3.27 -20.62 -58.75
N ALA A 160 2.01 -20.18 -58.82
CA ALA A 160 1.05 -20.59 -59.84
C ALA A 160 1.05 -19.71 -61.12
N LYS A 161 1.93 -18.70 -61.20
CA LYS A 161 2.05 -17.75 -62.33
C LYS A 161 3.40 -17.81 -63.07
N SER A 162 4.25 -18.81 -62.79
CA SER A 162 5.49 -19.08 -63.53
C SER A 162 5.37 -20.34 -64.37
#